data_AF-A0A7I0KEA6-F1
#
_entry.id   AF-A0A7I0KEA6-F1
#
_cell.length_a   1.000
_cell.length_b   1.000
_cell.length_c   1.000
_cell.angle_alpha   90.00
_cell.angle_beta   90.00
_cell.angle_gamma   90.00
#
_symmetry.space_group_name_H-M   'P 1'
#
loop_
_entity.id
_entity.type
_entity.pdbx_description
1 polymer ?
#
loop_
_entity_poly.entity_id
_entity_poly.type
_entity_poly.pdbx_seq_one_letter_code
_entity_poly.pdbx_strand_id
1 'polypeptide(L)'
;MTITLRSVKGSNLTPDEVDGNFTDLDDRLTDVEDNPPAAVGISNITVVGTQMTIYLEDATVLGPYTLPQANFRPSIVGALDVPTDGVYAVTNADSNRYWRYDGSTDATIELPATAITDMEVSFRQVGAGLLLFPDSTDVVVNGYEGFLNKTAGPGSVVTCKFAGDGVWDLIGRLAEDVTA
;
A
#
# COMPACT_ATOMS: atom_id res chain seq x y z
N MET A 1 11.81 10.10 57.38
CA MET A 1 12.80 9.80 58.45
C MET A 1 14.17 9.55 57.78
N THR A 2 15.24 9.28 58.51
CA THR A 2 16.53 8.86 57.89
C THR A 2 16.71 7.38 58.17
N ILE A 3 16.86 6.56 57.12
CA ILE A 3 17.08 5.12 57.26
C ILE A 3 18.34 4.86 58.09
N THR A 4 18.19 4.10 59.18
CA THR A 4 19.30 3.71 60.05
C THR A 4 19.88 2.39 59.57
N LEU A 5 21.11 2.43 59.06
CA LEU A 5 21.81 1.23 58.60
C LEU A 5 22.59 0.57 59.75
N ARG A 6 22.44 -0.75 59.91
CA ARG A 6 23.22 -1.56 60.86
C ARG A 6 24.72 -1.34 60.74
N SER A 7 25.21 -1.27 59.50
CA SER A 7 26.64 -1.08 59.19
C SER A 7 27.18 0.26 59.66
N VAL A 8 26.34 1.30 59.69
CA VAL A 8 26.70 2.65 60.15
C VAL A 8 26.57 2.76 61.66
N LYS A 9 25.52 2.15 62.24
CA LYS A 9 25.30 2.12 63.69
C LYS A 9 26.38 1.30 64.43
N GLY A 10 26.97 0.29 63.76
CA GLY A 10 27.99 -0.58 64.33
C GLY A 10 27.44 -1.63 65.31
N SER A 11 26.12 -1.77 65.40
CA SER A 11 25.43 -2.77 66.22
C SER A 11 24.13 -3.22 65.56
N ASN A 12 23.47 -4.25 66.10
CA ASN A 12 22.17 -4.70 65.61
C ASN A 12 21.13 -3.59 65.78
N LEU A 13 20.23 -3.49 64.80
CA LEU A 13 19.09 -2.58 64.89
C LEU A 13 18.13 -3.07 65.98
N THR A 14 17.52 -2.14 66.71
CA THR A 14 16.39 -2.44 67.59
C THR A 14 15.15 -2.74 66.74
N PRO A 15 14.13 -3.42 67.29
CA PRO A 15 12.86 -3.61 66.59
C PRO A 15 12.27 -2.30 66.07
N ASP A 16 12.25 -1.25 66.90
CA ASP A 16 11.73 0.07 66.49
C ASP A 16 12.49 0.69 65.31
N GLU A 17 13.81 0.48 65.22
CA GLU A 17 14.60 0.95 64.08
C GLU A 17 14.33 0.14 62.81
N VAL A 18 14.04 -1.15 62.96
CA VAL A 18 13.65 -2.02 61.85
C VAL A 18 12.28 -1.58 61.32
N ASP A 19 11.29 -1.48 62.20
CA ASP A 19 9.93 -1.08 61.83
C ASP A 19 9.92 0.35 61.27
N GLY A 20 10.64 1.28 61.91
CA GLY A 20 10.79 2.64 61.42
C GLY A 20 11.45 2.74 60.03
N ASN A 21 12.43 1.89 59.73
CA ASN A 21 13.02 1.82 58.39
C ASN A 21 12.01 1.27 57.35
N PHE A 22 11.20 0.28 57.71
CA PHE A 22 10.20 -0.28 56.81
C PHE A 22 9.07 0.71 56.53
N THR A 23 8.55 1.38 57.56
CA THR A 23 7.55 2.46 57.37
C THR A 23 8.11 3.59 56.52
N ASP A 24 9.35 4.03 56.73
CA ASP A 24 9.96 5.08 55.88
C ASP A 24 10.06 4.67 54.41
N LEU A 25 10.41 3.40 54.14
CA LEU A 25 10.47 2.88 52.77
C LEU A 25 9.07 2.76 52.14
N ASP A 26 8.08 2.31 52.90
CA ASP A 26 6.69 2.18 52.46
C ASP A 26 6.07 3.55 52.14
N ASP A 27 6.28 4.53 53.01
CA ASP A 27 5.81 5.91 52.81
C ASP A 27 6.46 6.53 51.56
N ARG A 28 7.79 6.37 51.38
CA ARG A 28 8.50 6.90 50.21
C ARG A 28 8.11 6.22 48.91
N LEU A 29 7.79 4.92 48.96
CA LEU A 29 7.27 4.20 47.80
C LEU A 29 5.87 4.71 47.46
N THR A 30 5.00 4.83 48.46
CA THR A 30 3.64 5.39 48.32
C THR A 30 3.69 6.80 47.72
N ASP A 31 4.60 7.67 48.17
CA ASP A 31 4.79 9.01 47.62
C ASP A 31 5.13 9.00 46.11
N VAL A 32 5.97 8.06 45.67
CA VAL A 32 6.35 7.90 44.25
C VAL A 32 5.20 7.33 43.42
N GLU A 33 4.42 6.42 44.01
CA GLU A 33 3.25 5.81 43.37
C GLU A 33 2.10 6.81 43.21
N ASP A 34 1.87 7.65 44.23
CA ASP A 34 0.82 8.68 44.22
C ASP A 34 1.19 9.93 43.43
N ASN A 35 2.49 10.21 43.29
CA ASN A 35 3.01 11.38 42.56
C ASN A 35 4.02 10.97 41.47
N PRO A 36 3.59 10.20 40.45
CA PRO A 36 4.49 9.79 39.39
C PRO A 36 5.05 11.03 38.66
N PRO A 37 6.31 10.99 38.18
CA PRO A 37 6.86 12.05 37.36
C PRO A 37 5.95 12.35 36.16
N ALA A 38 5.78 13.64 35.84
CA ALA A 38 5.04 14.03 34.65
C ALA A 38 5.68 13.40 33.40
N ALA A 39 4.84 12.98 32.44
CA ALA A 39 5.33 12.49 31.17
C ALA A 39 6.16 13.56 30.47
N VAL A 40 7.27 13.16 29.85
CA VAL A 40 8.09 14.07 29.06
C VAL A 40 7.33 14.49 27.81
N GLY A 41 7.14 15.80 27.64
CA GLY A 41 6.42 16.37 26.49
C GLY A 41 7.16 16.16 25.17
N ILE A 42 6.45 16.30 24.05
CA ILE A 42 7.06 16.33 22.72
C ILE A 42 7.60 17.73 22.46
N SER A 43 8.89 17.84 22.17
CA SER A 43 9.53 19.09 21.74
C SER A 43 9.23 19.38 20.27
N ASN A 44 9.51 18.41 19.38
CA ASN A 44 9.20 18.51 17.96
C ASN A 44 9.09 17.14 17.29
N ILE A 45 8.48 17.15 16.11
CA ILE A 45 8.37 16.00 15.21
C ILE A 45 9.00 16.40 13.89
N THR A 46 9.85 15.54 13.34
CA THR A 46 10.47 15.72 12.02
C THR A 46 10.10 14.56 11.11
N VAL A 47 9.95 14.85 9.82
CA VAL A 47 9.67 13.84 8.80
C VAL A 47 10.61 14.05 7.62
N VAL A 48 11.34 13.00 7.25
CA VAL A 48 12.22 12.96 6.07
C VAL A 48 11.86 11.73 5.25
N GLY A 49 11.36 11.93 4.04
CA GLY A 49 10.81 10.83 3.24
C GLY A 49 9.63 10.18 3.96
N THR A 50 9.73 8.87 4.22
CA THR A 50 8.74 8.10 5.01
C THR A 50 9.06 8.03 6.49
N GLN A 51 10.20 8.57 6.93
CA GLN A 51 10.67 8.38 8.28
C GLN A 51 10.28 9.54 9.17
N MET A 52 9.50 9.25 10.21
CA MET A 52 9.09 10.19 11.24
C MET A 52 9.93 9.99 12.50
N THR A 53 10.51 11.05 13.04
CA THR A 53 11.25 11.06 14.31
C THR A 53 10.61 12.06 15.26
N ILE A 54 10.39 11.64 16.51
CA ILE A 54 9.83 12.47 17.58
C ILE A 54 10.94 12.75 18.59
N TYR A 55 11.15 14.02 18.93
CA TYR A 55 12.06 14.44 19.98
C TYR A 55 11.23 14.91 21.18
N LEU A 56 11.57 14.40 22.36
CA LEU A 56 10.97 14.82 23.62
C LEU A 56 11.73 16.01 24.21
N GLU A 57 11.13 16.71 25.17
CA GLU A 57 11.71 17.90 25.81
C GLU A 57 13.03 17.62 26.56
N ASP A 58 13.28 16.36 26.95
CA ASP A 58 14.53 15.90 27.59
C ASP A 58 15.61 15.44 26.59
N ALA A 59 15.40 15.71 25.29
CA ALA A 59 16.22 15.23 24.18
C ALA A 59 16.17 13.71 23.91
N THR A 60 15.27 12.96 24.56
CA THR A 60 14.94 11.59 24.16
C THR A 60 14.41 11.57 22.73
N VAL A 61 14.84 10.58 21.95
CA VAL A 61 14.47 10.43 20.54
C VAL A 61 13.68 9.14 20.35
N LEU A 62 12.48 9.23 19.79
CA LEU A 62 11.64 8.10 19.40
C LEU A 62 11.56 7.99 17.87
N GLY A 63 11.73 6.77 17.34
CA GLY A 63 11.78 6.49 15.91
C GLY A 63 13.20 6.26 15.37
N PRO A 64 13.39 6.32 14.04
CA PRO A 64 12.40 6.69 13.03
C PRO A 64 11.30 5.63 12.87
N TYR A 65 10.05 6.08 12.79
CA TYR A 65 8.89 5.28 12.40
C TYR A 65 8.63 5.43 10.91
N THR A 66 8.39 4.33 10.21
CA THR A 66 8.00 4.36 8.80
C THR A 66 6.51 4.65 8.66
N LEU A 67 6.19 5.80 8.07
CA LEU A 67 4.83 6.21 7.77
C LEU A 67 4.28 5.46 6.55
N PRO A 68 3.00 5.05 6.57
CA PRO A 68 2.34 4.56 5.37
C PRO A 68 2.29 5.66 4.31
N GLN A 69 2.49 5.30 3.05
CA GLN A 69 2.36 6.22 1.92
C GLN A 69 1.19 5.80 1.03
N ALA A 70 0.47 6.80 0.53
CA ALA A 70 -0.44 6.59 -0.58
C ALA A 70 0.36 6.23 -1.84
N ASN A 71 0.01 5.12 -2.47
CA ASN A 71 0.59 4.74 -3.76
C ASN A 71 -0.17 5.46 -4.88
N PHE A 72 0.28 6.65 -5.25
CA PHE A 72 -0.30 7.37 -6.39
C PHE A 72 0.14 6.69 -7.69
N ARG A 73 -0.83 6.15 -8.41
CA ARG A 73 -0.65 5.48 -9.70
C ARG A 73 -1.31 6.30 -10.82
N PRO A 74 -0.74 7.47 -11.21
CA PRO A 74 -1.35 8.29 -12.24
C PRO A 74 -1.37 7.52 -13.56
N SER A 75 -2.47 7.65 -14.31
CA SER A 75 -2.50 7.04 -15.64
C SER A 75 -1.50 7.73 -16.57
N ILE A 76 -0.74 6.95 -17.34
CA ILE A 76 0.28 7.45 -18.26
C ILE A 76 -0.19 7.21 -19.70
N VAL A 77 -0.37 8.29 -20.46
CA VAL A 77 -0.77 8.23 -21.86
C VAL A 77 0.39 7.78 -22.76
N GLY A 78 0.11 6.95 -23.76
CA GLY A 78 1.08 6.57 -24.79
C GLY A 78 0.42 6.15 -26.10
N ALA A 79 1.21 6.17 -27.18
CA ALA A 79 0.81 5.54 -28.45
C ALA A 79 1.09 4.04 -28.37
N LEU A 80 0.12 3.22 -28.76
CA LEU A 80 0.28 1.77 -28.83
C LEU A 80 0.95 1.42 -30.15
N ASP A 81 2.21 1.00 -30.08
CA ASP A 81 2.95 0.48 -31.23
C ASP A 81 2.79 -1.04 -31.26
N VAL A 82 1.93 -1.53 -32.16
CA VAL A 82 1.66 -2.95 -32.31
C VAL A 82 2.67 -3.54 -33.29
N PRO A 83 3.39 -4.62 -32.93
CA PRO A 83 4.32 -5.28 -33.84
C PRO A 83 3.65 -5.76 -35.13
N THR A 84 4.47 -6.09 -36.14
CA THR A 84 3.99 -6.47 -37.48
C THR A 84 3.18 -7.77 -37.52
N ASP A 85 3.27 -8.61 -36.49
CA ASP A 85 2.44 -9.80 -36.33
C ASP A 85 1.02 -9.48 -35.81
N GLY A 86 0.75 -8.21 -35.47
CA GLY A 86 -0.54 -7.74 -34.99
C GLY A 86 -0.79 -8.02 -33.50
N VAL A 87 0.19 -8.50 -32.73
CA VAL A 87 0.01 -8.91 -31.33
C VAL A 87 0.78 -7.99 -30.39
N TYR A 88 0.06 -7.34 -29.47
CA TYR A 88 0.65 -6.60 -28.37
C TYR A 88 0.54 -7.39 -27.07
N ALA A 89 1.68 -7.87 -26.57
CA ALA A 89 1.76 -8.55 -25.28
C ALA A 89 1.84 -7.54 -24.13
N VAL A 90 0.85 -7.57 -23.24
CA VAL A 90 0.79 -6.72 -22.06
C VAL A 90 1.78 -7.21 -21.00
N THR A 91 2.51 -6.27 -20.40
CA THR A 91 3.51 -6.52 -19.37
C THR A 91 3.20 -5.74 -18.10
N ASN A 92 3.86 -6.07 -16.98
CA ASN A 92 3.71 -5.30 -15.75
C ASN A 92 4.14 -3.82 -15.88
N ALA A 93 4.95 -3.48 -16.90
CA ALA A 93 5.31 -2.09 -17.20
C ALA A 93 4.14 -1.28 -17.79
N ASP A 94 3.07 -1.95 -18.22
CA ASP A 94 1.85 -1.34 -18.74
C ASP A 94 0.86 -0.94 -17.64
N SER A 95 1.18 -1.20 -16.38
CA SER A 95 0.30 -0.87 -15.26
C SER A 95 -0.07 0.62 -15.26
N ASN A 96 -1.37 0.89 -15.26
CA ASN A 96 -2.01 2.21 -15.34
C ASN A 96 -1.75 2.96 -16.66
N ARG A 97 -1.31 2.28 -17.72
CA ARG A 97 -1.18 2.92 -19.05
C ARG A 97 -2.55 3.24 -19.65
N TYR A 98 -2.59 4.35 -20.36
CA TYR A 98 -3.65 4.71 -21.30
C TYR A 98 -3.09 4.69 -22.72
N TRP A 99 -3.20 3.53 -23.36
CA TRP A 99 -2.71 3.28 -24.71
C TRP A 99 -3.69 3.81 -25.76
N ARG A 100 -3.14 4.42 -26.81
CA ARG A 100 -3.91 4.93 -27.95
C ARG A 100 -3.45 4.23 -29.22
N TYR A 101 -4.32 3.42 -29.81
CA TYR A 101 -4.03 2.68 -31.03
C TYR A 101 -4.60 3.39 -32.26
N ASP A 102 -3.73 3.85 -33.16
CA ASP A 102 -4.11 4.56 -34.40
C ASP A 102 -3.92 3.69 -35.66
N GLY A 103 -3.78 2.38 -35.49
CA GLY A 103 -3.61 1.44 -36.59
C GLY A 103 -4.90 1.24 -37.41
N SER A 104 -4.73 0.84 -38.67
CA SER A 104 -5.83 0.53 -39.59
C SER A 104 -6.21 -0.95 -39.61
N THR A 105 -5.35 -1.82 -39.10
CA THR A 105 -5.56 -3.27 -39.00
C THR A 105 -5.95 -3.64 -37.59
N ASP A 106 -6.71 -4.71 -37.46
CA ASP A 106 -7.04 -5.27 -36.16
C ASP A 106 -5.76 -5.69 -35.40
N ALA A 107 -5.75 -5.48 -34.08
CA ALA A 107 -4.65 -5.82 -33.20
C ALA A 107 -5.15 -6.69 -32.04
N THR A 108 -4.42 -7.76 -31.76
CA THR A 108 -4.66 -8.65 -30.63
C THR A 108 -3.90 -8.15 -29.41
N ILE A 109 -4.61 -7.95 -28.31
CA ILE A 109 -4.06 -7.60 -27.00
C ILE A 109 -3.95 -8.88 -26.18
N GLU A 110 -2.74 -9.37 -26.02
CA GLU A 110 -2.45 -10.57 -25.24
C GLU A 110 -2.24 -10.17 -23.77
N LEU A 111 -3.19 -10.55 -22.91
CA LEU A 111 -3.13 -10.30 -21.47
C LEU A 111 -2.32 -11.41 -20.79
N PRO A 112 -1.44 -11.09 -19.82
CA PRO A 112 -0.61 -12.11 -19.17
C PRO A 112 -1.39 -12.88 -18.09
N ALA A 113 -1.08 -14.17 -17.93
CA ALA A 113 -1.61 -15.00 -16.84
C ALA A 113 -1.15 -14.52 -15.45
N THR A 114 0.01 -13.86 -15.38
CA THR A 114 0.55 -13.26 -14.16
C THR A 114 0.76 -11.78 -14.34
N ALA A 115 0.08 -10.99 -13.50
CA ALA A 115 0.25 -9.54 -13.42
C ALA A 115 0.41 -9.09 -11.96
N ILE A 116 0.93 -7.87 -11.76
CA ILE A 116 0.95 -7.28 -10.43
C ILE A 116 -0.46 -7.10 -9.88
N THR A 117 -0.62 -7.22 -8.56
CA THR A 117 -1.91 -7.03 -7.89
C THR A 117 -2.50 -5.67 -8.24
N ASP A 118 -3.80 -5.67 -8.54
CA ASP A 118 -4.58 -4.48 -8.87
C ASP A 118 -4.15 -3.81 -10.20
N MET A 119 -3.41 -4.53 -11.06
CA MET A 119 -3.04 -4.03 -12.38
C MET A 119 -4.28 -3.72 -13.22
N GLU A 120 -4.23 -2.55 -13.86
CA GLU A 120 -5.16 -2.18 -14.92
C GLU A 120 -4.39 -1.55 -16.08
N VAL A 121 -4.93 -1.70 -17.29
CA VAL A 121 -4.41 -1.05 -18.49
C VAL A 121 -5.59 -0.68 -19.38
N SER A 122 -5.59 0.55 -19.90
CA SER A 122 -6.65 1.06 -20.76
C SER A 122 -6.17 1.19 -22.20
N PHE A 123 -7.01 0.77 -23.14
CA PHE A 123 -6.76 0.91 -24.56
C PHE A 123 -7.87 1.72 -25.22
N ARG A 124 -7.49 2.76 -25.93
CA ARG A 124 -8.37 3.55 -26.78
C ARG A 124 -8.12 3.20 -28.24
N GLN A 125 -9.18 2.80 -28.93
CA GLN A 125 -9.18 2.76 -30.39
C GLN A 125 -9.28 4.19 -30.95
N VAL A 126 -8.26 4.61 -31.68
CA VAL A 126 -8.23 5.88 -32.43
C VAL A 126 -8.42 5.60 -33.92
N GLY A 127 -7.69 4.61 -34.44
CA GLY A 127 -7.72 4.19 -35.83
C GLY A 127 -8.86 3.23 -36.16
N ALA A 128 -8.88 2.75 -37.41
CA ALA A 128 -9.92 1.84 -37.90
C ALA A 128 -9.79 0.41 -37.35
N GLY A 129 -8.57 -0.01 -36.99
CA GLY A 129 -8.29 -1.35 -36.48
C GLY A 129 -8.93 -1.60 -35.12
N LEU A 130 -9.65 -2.70 -34.99
CA LEU A 130 -10.25 -3.13 -33.73
C LEU A 130 -9.17 -3.69 -32.79
N LEU A 131 -9.38 -3.54 -31.50
CA LEU A 131 -8.55 -4.15 -30.47
C LEU A 131 -9.29 -5.38 -29.94
N LEU A 132 -8.67 -6.55 -30.05
CA LEU A 132 -9.23 -7.85 -29.65
C LEU A 132 -8.59 -8.34 -28.36
N PHE A 133 -9.39 -8.92 -27.47
CA PHE A 133 -8.96 -9.41 -26.16
C PHE A 133 -9.34 -10.90 -26.02
N PRO A 134 -8.62 -11.81 -26.69
CA PRO A 134 -8.96 -13.23 -26.66
C PRO A 134 -8.60 -13.89 -25.32
N ASP A 135 -9.31 -14.96 -24.99
CA ASP A 135 -8.88 -15.93 -23.99
C ASP A 135 -7.61 -16.66 -24.45
N SER A 136 -6.86 -17.23 -23.50
CA SER A 136 -5.78 -18.17 -23.78
C SER A 136 -5.83 -19.35 -22.80
N THR A 137 -4.88 -20.30 -22.89
CA THR A 137 -4.87 -21.50 -22.03
C THR A 137 -4.89 -21.17 -20.54
N ASP A 138 -4.17 -20.12 -20.15
CA ASP A 138 -3.99 -19.71 -18.75
C ASP A 138 -4.61 -18.33 -18.45
N VAL A 139 -5.43 -17.81 -19.37
CA VAL A 139 -6.02 -16.47 -19.28
C VAL A 139 -7.49 -16.52 -19.61
N VAL A 140 -8.30 -16.05 -18.67
CA VAL A 140 -9.75 -15.89 -18.85
C VAL A 140 -10.07 -14.42 -18.94
N VAL A 141 -10.75 -14.01 -20.01
CA VAL A 141 -11.15 -12.64 -20.29
C VAL A 141 -12.67 -12.52 -20.13
N ASN A 142 -13.09 -11.98 -19.00
CA ASN A 142 -14.49 -11.70 -18.71
C ASN A 142 -14.94 -10.43 -19.44
N GLY A 143 -15.60 -10.63 -20.57
CA GLY A 143 -16.44 -9.60 -21.21
C GLY A 143 -17.79 -9.44 -20.50
N TYR A 144 -18.72 -8.75 -21.18
CA TYR A 144 -20.12 -8.67 -20.75
C TYR A 144 -21.00 -9.53 -21.67
N GLU A 145 -22.01 -10.17 -21.09
CA GLU A 145 -22.99 -10.95 -21.85
C GLU A 145 -23.63 -10.11 -22.97
N GLY A 146 -23.73 -10.69 -24.17
CA GLY A 146 -24.23 -9.99 -25.37
C GLY A 146 -23.20 -9.07 -26.06
N PHE A 147 -21.93 -9.11 -25.64
CA PHE A 147 -20.84 -8.36 -26.26
C PHE A 147 -19.65 -9.26 -26.61
N LEU A 148 -18.96 -8.90 -27.68
CA LEU A 148 -17.71 -9.53 -28.10
C LEU A 148 -16.54 -8.90 -27.34
N ASN A 149 -15.51 -9.69 -27.02
CA ASN A 149 -14.26 -9.23 -26.40
C ASN A 149 -13.38 -8.43 -27.38
N LYS A 150 -13.92 -7.33 -27.92
CA LYS A 150 -13.24 -6.40 -28.80
C LYS A 150 -13.87 -5.01 -28.73
N THR A 151 -13.13 -3.98 -29.11
CA THR A 151 -13.65 -2.60 -29.18
C THR A 151 -14.81 -2.47 -30.17
N ALA A 152 -15.72 -1.53 -29.89
CA ALA A 152 -16.90 -1.22 -30.73
C ALA A 152 -16.63 -0.25 -31.90
N GLY A 153 -15.37 0.02 -32.23
CA GLY A 153 -14.96 0.99 -33.25
C GLY A 153 -14.27 2.24 -32.69
N PRO A 154 -13.92 3.21 -33.57
CA PRO A 154 -13.15 4.39 -33.20
C PRO A 154 -13.79 5.19 -32.06
N GLY A 155 -12.98 5.54 -31.06
CA GLY A 155 -13.40 6.22 -29.84
C GLY A 155 -13.78 5.29 -28.69
N SER A 156 -13.92 3.98 -28.91
CA SER A 156 -14.05 3.01 -27.81
C SER A 156 -12.81 3.03 -26.92
N VAL A 157 -13.06 2.93 -25.61
CA VAL A 157 -12.04 2.68 -24.60
C VAL A 157 -12.42 1.39 -23.89
N VAL A 158 -11.47 0.48 -23.77
CA VAL A 158 -11.59 -0.76 -23.00
C VAL A 158 -10.45 -0.79 -21.99
N THR A 159 -10.80 -0.96 -20.72
CA THR A 159 -9.87 -1.19 -19.62
C THR A 159 -9.88 -2.65 -19.27
N CYS A 160 -8.69 -3.25 -19.21
CA CYS A 160 -8.49 -4.61 -18.71
C CYS A 160 -8.08 -4.51 -17.24
N LYS A 161 -8.85 -5.12 -16.34
CA LYS A 161 -8.56 -5.18 -14.91
C LYS A 161 -8.15 -6.59 -14.51
N PHE A 162 -6.98 -6.76 -13.91
CA PHE A 162 -6.55 -8.06 -13.40
C PHE A 162 -7.28 -8.38 -12.09
N ALA A 163 -8.12 -9.42 -12.11
CA ALA A 163 -8.88 -9.89 -10.96
C ALA A 163 -8.10 -10.91 -10.10
N GLY A 164 -7.01 -11.48 -10.64
CA GLY A 164 -6.19 -12.49 -10.01
C GLY A 164 -6.18 -13.80 -10.79
N ASP A 165 -5.16 -14.64 -10.59
CA ASP A 165 -5.08 -16.02 -11.11
C ASP A 165 -5.40 -16.15 -12.62
N GLY A 166 -4.85 -15.27 -13.45
CA GLY A 166 -5.06 -15.27 -14.91
C GLY A 166 -6.41 -14.71 -15.36
N VAL A 167 -7.24 -14.22 -14.46
CA VAL A 167 -8.56 -13.66 -14.78
C VAL A 167 -8.47 -12.15 -14.99
N TRP A 168 -9.04 -11.69 -16.10
CA TRP A 168 -9.12 -10.28 -16.48
C TRP A 168 -10.57 -9.86 -16.78
N ASP A 169 -11.01 -8.76 -16.19
CA ASP A 169 -12.30 -8.16 -16.50
C ASP A 169 -12.13 -7.05 -17.54
N LEU A 170 -12.98 -7.06 -18.57
CA LEU A 170 -13.06 -5.96 -19.54
C LEU A 170 -14.09 -4.94 -19.07
N ILE A 171 -13.71 -3.66 -19.12
CA ILE A 171 -14.57 -2.54 -18.73
C ILE A 171 -14.59 -1.52 -19.86
N GLY A 172 -15.77 -1.08 -20.28
CA GLY A 172 -15.92 -0.02 -21.27
C GLY A 172 -16.75 -0.44 -22.48
N ARG A 173 -16.46 0.16 -23.64
CA ARG A 173 -17.32 0.04 -24.83
C ARG A 173 -16.86 -1.08 -25.76
N LEU A 174 -17.43 -2.27 -25.55
CA LEU A 174 -17.26 -3.45 -26.39
C LEU A 174 -18.25 -3.50 -27.55
N ALA A 175 -17.91 -4.22 -28.62
CA ALA A 175 -18.82 -4.46 -29.75
C ALA A 175 -19.96 -5.39 -29.35
N GLU A 176 -21.21 -5.07 -29.73
CA GLU A 176 -22.35 -5.95 -29.51
C GLU A 176 -22.19 -7.27 -30.28
N ASP A 177 -22.58 -8.37 -29.64
CA ASP A 177 -22.73 -9.65 -30.29
C ASP A 177 -24.13 -9.75 -30.91
N VAL A 178 -24.23 -9.40 -32.19
CA VAL A 178 -25.47 -9.48 -32.96
C VAL A 178 -25.83 -10.90 -33.40
N THR A 179 -25.05 -11.89 -32.97
CA THR A 179 -25.26 -13.31 -33.29
C THR A 179 -25.71 -14.15 -32.10
N ALA A 180 -25.74 -13.55 -30.90
CA ALA A 180 -26.20 -14.17 -29.65
C ALA A 180 -27.73 -14.17 -29.52
#